data_AF-A0A2V7KDA3-F1
#
_entry.id   AF-A0A2V7KDA3-F1
#
_cell.length_a   1.000
_cell.length_b   1.000
_cell.length_c   1.000
_cell.angle_alpha   90.00
_cell.angle_beta   90.00
_cell.angle_gamma   90.00
#
_symmetry.space_group_name_H-M   'P 1'
#
loop_
_entity.id
_entity.type
_entity.pdbx_description
1 polymer ?
#
loop_
_entity_poly.entity_id
_entity_poly.type
_entity_poly.pdbx_seq_one_letter_code
_entity_poly.pdbx_strand_id
1 'polypeptide(L)'
;MSSSDRLLKGIGVSPGIAVGPTMTVRWALPEVPHRVVGRTQVEKEVRRLRAAIKDVKKQLAEFRVRAVDRAGVDEARIFDAQALMLEDREFIGGIEELIRENHLTAEKAFEFKTLEVRDLWTAAGNPLLKERLADLTGVAIRAIQHLMHRGSGADVWESLSEPSILVARELSPGLTVQLDRDLIIGLISEEGTRTSHAAILAHSIGIPAIFGLRGAVARIKSGTKVILDGTRGTVLVDPTPDEVAEAERTDTRRRELSTRLEEAVTQASVTVDGVHIALRGNVDLPDELEDAKAHGAEGVGLLRTEFLITGHSELPDEETQTNYFRRVGETFPGHPVVIRTYDLGGDKFPAPFRTPPEANPFLGWRAIRVCLDEPEIFRTQIRAVLRAAVTANLHLMIPLVTRLDEVERTREMMHEEAARLEKQGVAAASSVPLGVMVETPAAAVLADRFVEISDFLSVGTNDLTQYTLVVDRGNARLADRFTPHDPSVLRLLKLVADAA
;
A
#
# COMPACT_ATOMS: atom_id res chain seq x y z
N MET A 1 -29.51 -3.95 -18.29
CA MET A 1 -28.45 -2.96 -17.97
C MET A 1 -27.85 -2.50 -19.28
N SER A 2 -27.63 -1.21 -19.49
CA SER A 2 -26.92 -0.76 -20.70
C SER A 2 -25.48 -1.30 -20.68
N SER A 3 -24.80 -1.38 -21.84
CA SER A 3 -23.39 -1.82 -21.89
C SER A 3 -22.49 -0.99 -20.96
N SER A 4 -22.82 0.29 -20.73
CA SER A 4 -22.13 1.18 -19.79
C SER A 4 -22.37 0.87 -18.31
N ASP A 5 -23.48 0.22 -17.94
CA ASP A 5 -23.79 -0.10 -16.54
C ASP A 5 -23.12 -1.39 -16.05
N ARG A 6 -22.69 -2.24 -16.99
CA ARG A 6 -22.02 -3.52 -16.72
C ARG A 6 -20.51 -3.39 -16.57
N LEU A 7 -19.92 -2.32 -17.14
CA LEU A 7 -18.49 -2.06 -17.07
C LEU A 7 -18.18 -1.11 -15.91
N LEU A 8 -17.47 -1.62 -14.91
CA LEU A 8 -16.99 -0.85 -13.77
C LEU A 8 -15.51 -0.56 -13.95
N LYS A 9 -15.07 0.65 -13.60
CA LYS A 9 -13.68 1.11 -13.73
C LYS A 9 -13.12 1.54 -12.38
N GLY A 10 -11.93 1.05 -12.07
CA GLY A 10 -11.18 1.34 -10.85
C GLY A 10 -9.70 1.49 -11.18
N ILE A 11 -8.87 1.27 -10.16
CA ILE A 11 -7.42 1.34 -10.27
C ILE A 11 -6.89 -0.09 -10.42
N GLY A 12 -6.30 -0.40 -11.57
CA GLY A 12 -5.54 -1.64 -11.75
C GLY A 12 -4.33 -1.66 -10.82
N VAL A 13 -4.25 -2.69 -9.99
CA VAL A 13 -3.24 -2.86 -8.94
C VAL A 13 -2.30 -4.01 -9.26
N SER A 14 -2.84 -5.17 -9.63
CA SER A 14 -2.07 -6.34 -10.04
C SER A 14 -2.56 -6.79 -11.43
N PRO A 15 -1.65 -6.99 -12.41
CA PRO A 15 -2.03 -7.28 -13.79
C PRO A 15 -2.60 -8.69 -13.97
N GLY A 16 -3.26 -8.92 -15.10
CA GLY A 16 -3.83 -10.22 -15.48
C GLY A 16 -5.34 -10.19 -15.63
N ILE A 17 -5.89 -11.29 -16.15
CA ILE A 17 -7.33 -11.44 -16.39
C ILE A 17 -7.83 -12.65 -15.61
N ALA A 18 -8.91 -12.45 -14.85
CA ALA A 18 -9.62 -13.52 -14.17
C ALA A 18 -11.08 -13.55 -14.60
N VAL A 19 -11.59 -14.75 -14.83
CA VAL A 19 -13.00 -14.99 -15.15
C VAL A 19 -13.55 -15.99 -14.16
N GLY A 20 -14.58 -15.59 -13.41
CA GLY A 20 -15.18 -16.49 -12.43
C GLY A 20 -16.37 -15.88 -11.69
N PRO A 21 -17.04 -16.70 -10.87
CA PRO A 21 -18.06 -16.22 -9.95
C PRO A 21 -17.44 -15.31 -8.89
N THR A 22 -18.19 -14.32 -8.43
CA THR A 22 -17.74 -13.41 -7.37
C THR A 22 -18.17 -13.89 -6.01
N MET A 23 -17.30 -13.78 -5.02
CA MET A 23 -17.68 -13.89 -3.61
C MET A 23 -17.65 -12.50 -2.97
N THR A 24 -18.82 -12.01 -2.56
CA THR A 24 -18.89 -10.69 -1.91
C THR A 24 -18.70 -10.84 -0.40
N VAL A 25 -17.62 -10.28 0.13
CA VAL A 25 -17.33 -10.26 1.56
C VAL A 25 -17.73 -8.93 2.15
N ARG A 26 -18.75 -8.98 3.01
CA ARG A 26 -19.18 -7.83 3.80
C ARG A 26 -18.53 -7.91 5.17
N TRP A 27 -17.29 -7.42 5.24
CA TRP A 27 -16.56 -7.27 6.51
C TRP A 27 -17.03 -6.00 7.23
N ALA A 28 -18.29 -6.00 7.68
CA ALA A 28 -18.90 -4.92 8.44
C ALA A 28 -19.57 -5.48 9.69
N LEU A 29 -19.80 -4.63 10.69
CA LEU A 29 -20.63 -4.99 11.84
C LEU A 29 -21.99 -5.49 11.32
N PRO A 30 -22.39 -6.74 11.65
CA PRO A 30 -23.68 -7.25 11.22
C PRO A 30 -24.80 -6.47 11.89
N GLU A 31 -25.96 -6.40 11.24
CA GLU A 31 -27.12 -5.76 11.85
C GLU A 31 -27.62 -6.60 13.04
N VAL A 32 -27.35 -6.12 14.25
CA VAL A 32 -27.69 -6.82 15.49
C VAL A 32 -29.13 -6.51 15.89
N PRO A 33 -30.04 -7.50 15.92
CA PRO A 33 -31.42 -7.26 16.34
C PRO A 33 -31.47 -6.79 17.79
N HIS A 34 -32.16 -5.68 18.04
CA HIS A 34 -32.39 -5.22 19.42
C HIS A 34 -33.46 -6.09 20.08
N ARG A 35 -33.03 -7.02 20.95
CA ARG A 35 -33.90 -7.92 21.70
C ARG A 35 -33.65 -7.79 23.19
N VAL A 36 -34.73 -7.82 23.96
CA VAL A 36 -34.68 -7.79 25.42
C VAL A 36 -34.75 -9.21 25.95
N VAL A 37 -33.92 -9.49 26.96
CA VAL A 37 -33.77 -10.78 27.61
C VAL A 37 -34.64 -10.80 28.87
N GLY A 38 -35.42 -11.86 29.06
CA GLY A 38 -36.18 -12.03 30.30
C GLY A 38 -35.25 -12.18 31.52
N ARG A 39 -35.65 -11.69 32.69
CA ARG A 39 -34.84 -11.74 33.94
C ARG A 39 -34.25 -13.12 34.26
N THR A 40 -34.98 -14.19 33.95
CA THR A 40 -34.56 -15.59 34.18
C THR A 40 -33.50 -16.09 33.19
N GLN A 41 -33.27 -15.35 32.10
CA GLN A 41 -32.34 -15.70 31.03
C GLN A 41 -31.05 -14.86 31.04
N VAL A 42 -30.96 -13.82 31.87
CA VAL A 42 -29.78 -12.93 31.98
C VAL A 42 -28.49 -13.72 32.22
N GLU A 43 -28.46 -14.60 33.23
CA GLU A 43 -27.26 -15.40 33.51
C GLU A 43 -26.96 -16.45 32.43
N LYS A 44 -27.96 -16.84 31.64
CA LYS A 44 -27.75 -17.70 30.46
C LYS A 44 -27.05 -16.92 29.34
N GLU A 45 -27.40 -15.66 29.14
CA GLU A 45 -26.75 -14.76 28.18
C GLU A 45 -25.31 -14.42 28.57
N VAL A 46 -25.04 -14.17 29.86
CA VAL A 46 -23.66 -13.99 30.35
C VAL A 46 -22.82 -15.25 30.08
N ARG A 47 -23.34 -16.44 30.35
CA ARG A 47 -22.64 -17.69 30.02
C ARG A 47 -22.43 -17.85 28.51
N ARG A 48 -23.39 -17.43 27.69
CA ARG A 48 -23.28 -17.45 26.22
C ARG A 48 -22.17 -16.52 25.74
N LEU A 49 -22.08 -15.31 26.29
CA LEU A 49 -21.00 -14.36 26.02
C LEU A 49 -19.64 -14.97 26.34
N ARG A 50 -19.45 -15.49 27.56
CA ARG A 50 -18.17 -16.08 27.98
C ARG A 50 -17.75 -17.27 27.11
N ALA A 51 -18.71 -18.11 26.71
CA ALA A 51 -18.44 -19.22 25.80
C ALA A 51 -17.98 -18.70 24.41
N ALA A 52 -18.69 -17.74 23.83
CA ALA A 52 -18.33 -17.15 22.54
C ALA A 52 -16.95 -16.49 22.57
N ILE A 53 -16.62 -15.73 23.63
CA ILE A 53 -15.29 -15.12 23.79
C ILE A 53 -14.21 -16.21 23.81
N LYS A 54 -14.43 -17.30 24.55
CA LYS A 54 -13.49 -18.42 24.61
C LYS A 54 -13.26 -19.05 23.23
N ASP A 55 -14.33 -19.26 22.47
CA ASP A 55 -14.26 -19.88 21.14
C ASP A 55 -13.56 -18.94 20.14
N VAL A 56 -13.90 -17.65 20.15
CA VAL A 56 -13.25 -16.63 19.30
C VAL A 56 -11.76 -16.52 19.63
N LYS A 57 -11.37 -16.55 20.91
CA LYS A 57 -9.95 -16.58 21.31
C LYS A 57 -9.21 -17.79 20.74
N LYS A 58 -9.86 -18.96 20.73
CA LYS A 58 -9.28 -20.17 20.12
C LYS A 58 -9.09 -19.99 18.61
N GLN A 59 -10.09 -19.45 17.91
CA GLN A 59 -9.99 -19.14 16.49
C GLN A 59 -8.87 -18.13 16.19
N LEU A 60 -8.73 -17.07 16.98
CA LEU A 60 -7.64 -16.08 16.84
C LEU A 60 -6.26 -16.73 16.99
N ALA A 61 -6.10 -17.68 17.93
CA ALA A 61 -4.86 -18.42 18.08
C ALA A 61 -4.55 -19.31 16.85
N GLU A 62 -5.57 -19.95 16.27
CA GLU A 62 -5.42 -20.73 15.04
C GLU A 62 -5.08 -19.85 13.82
N PHE A 63 -5.71 -18.67 13.70
CA PHE A 63 -5.35 -17.70 12.66
C PHE A 63 -3.93 -17.18 12.83
N ARG A 64 -3.49 -16.93 14.07
CA ARG A 64 -2.12 -16.49 14.36
C ARG A 64 -1.10 -17.50 13.87
N VAL A 65 -1.28 -18.78 14.15
CA VAL A 65 -0.36 -19.84 13.68
C VAL A 65 -0.29 -19.83 12.15
N ARG A 66 -1.44 -19.80 11.47
CA ARG A 66 -1.50 -19.72 9.99
C ARG A 66 -0.85 -18.45 9.44
N ALA A 67 -0.98 -17.32 10.15
CA ALA A 67 -0.39 -16.05 9.76
C ALA A 67 1.14 -16.08 9.82
N VAL A 68 1.70 -16.66 10.90
CA VAL A 68 3.15 -16.84 11.04
C VAL A 68 3.71 -17.66 9.88
N ASP A 69 3.04 -18.76 9.52
CA ASP A 69 3.50 -19.64 8.45
C ASP A 69 3.40 -19.00 7.05
N ARG A 70 2.42 -18.12 6.83
CA ARG A 70 2.09 -17.58 5.49
C ARG A 70 2.65 -16.19 5.20
N ALA A 71 2.80 -15.36 6.22
CA ALA A 71 3.08 -13.92 6.08
C ALA A 71 4.21 -13.44 7.00
N GLY A 72 4.47 -14.13 8.12
CA GLY A 72 5.54 -13.79 9.05
C GLY A 72 5.04 -13.43 10.46
N VAL A 73 6.00 -13.21 11.36
CA VAL A 73 5.72 -12.99 12.79
C VAL A 73 5.09 -11.61 13.03
N ASP A 74 5.48 -10.60 12.26
CA ASP A 74 5.01 -9.22 12.46
C ASP A 74 3.54 -9.05 12.06
N GLU A 75 3.13 -9.66 10.94
CA GLU A 75 1.75 -9.71 10.46
C GLU A 75 0.84 -10.49 11.40
N ALA A 76 1.37 -11.52 12.07
CA ALA A 76 0.62 -12.31 13.03
C ALA A 76 0.28 -11.54 14.32
N ARG A 77 1.01 -10.46 14.66
CA ARG A 77 0.80 -9.66 15.88
C ARG A 77 -0.58 -9.00 15.96
N ILE A 78 -1.24 -8.81 14.82
CA ILE A 78 -2.61 -8.28 14.75
C ILE A 78 -3.57 -9.17 15.55
N PHE A 79 -3.41 -10.50 15.45
CA PHE A 79 -4.24 -11.46 16.18
C PHE A 79 -3.93 -11.48 17.68
N ASP A 80 -2.67 -11.21 18.07
CA ASP A 80 -2.28 -11.09 19.48
C ASP A 80 -2.97 -9.89 20.14
N ALA A 81 -3.00 -8.74 19.46
CA ALA A 81 -3.69 -7.56 19.93
C ALA A 81 -5.20 -7.79 20.11
N GLN A 82 -5.84 -8.43 19.13
CA GLN A 82 -7.25 -8.80 19.20
C GLN A 82 -7.54 -9.76 20.37
N ALA A 83 -6.66 -10.74 20.60
CA ALA A 83 -6.81 -11.67 21.71
C ALA A 83 -6.69 -10.96 23.08
N LEU A 84 -5.76 -10.01 23.21
CA LEU A 84 -5.60 -9.19 24.42
C LEU A 84 -6.85 -8.34 24.72
N MET A 85 -7.50 -7.78 23.70
CA MET A 85 -8.76 -7.04 23.88
C MET A 85 -9.88 -7.93 24.47
N LEU A 86 -9.91 -9.21 24.11
CA LEU A 86 -10.86 -10.18 24.66
C LEU A 86 -10.47 -10.71 26.06
N GLU A 87 -9.27 -10.36 26.56
CA GLU A 87 -8.81 -10.65 27.92
C GLU A 87 -9.03 -9.49 28.89
N ASP A 88 -9.31 -8.30 28.35
CA ASP A 88 -9.55 -7.10 29.14
C ASP A 88 -10.80 -7.28 30.03
N ARG A 89 -10.57 -7.30 31.34
CA ARG A 89 -11.61 -7.52 32.35
C ARG A 89 -12.58 -6.35 32.45
N GLU A 90 -12.14 -5.13 32.17
CA GLU A 90 -12.97 -3.94 32.19
C GLU A 90 -13.90 -3.94 30.97
N PHE A 91 -13.36 -4.25 29.79
CA PHE A 91 -14.16 -4.38 28.57
C PHE A 91 -15.21 -5.49 28.70
N ILE A 92 -14.80 -6.71 29.07
CA ILE A 92 -15.73 -7.84 29.22
C ILE A 92 -16.70 -7.61 30.39
N GLY A 93 -16.23 -7.06 31.51
CA GLY A 93 -17.06 -6.72 32.67
C GLY A 93 -18.18 -5.75 32.29
N GLY A 94 -17.87 -4.69 31.56
CA GLY A 94 -18.87 -3.74 31.07
C GLY A 94 -19.92 -4.36 30.15
N ILE A 95 -19.54 -5.34 29.31
CA ILE A 95 -20.53 -6.08 28.49
C ILE A 95 -21.46 -6.91 29.39
N GLU A 96 -20.93 -7.56 30.43
CA GLU A 96 -21.76 -8.32 31.36
C GLU A 96 -22.72 -7.43 32.16
N GLU A 97 -22.28 -6.23 32.54
CA GLU A 97 -23.12 -5.24 33.21
C GLU A 97 -24.28 -4.81 32.30
N LEU A 98 -24.01 -4.50 31.03
CA LEU A 98 -25.06 -4.19 30.04
C LEU A 98 -26.09 -5.32 29.87
N ILE A 99 -25.66 -6.58 29.95
CA ILE A 99 -26.58 -7.73 29.93
C ILE A 99 -27.43 -7.78 31.20
N ARG A 100 -26.83 -7.56 32.38
CA ARG A 100 -27.49 -7.69 33.68
C ARG A 100 -28.42 -6.53 34.00
N GLU A 101 -28.00 -5.30 33.76
CA GLU A 101 -28.73 -4.10 34.15
C GLU A 101 -29.76 -3.71 33.07
N ASN A 102 -29.34 -3.71 31.79
CA ASN A 102 -30.16 -3.27 30.68
C ASN A 102 -30.93 -4.41 30.00
N HIS A 103 -30.76 -5.66 30.48
CA HIS A 103 -31.46 -6.84 29.97
C HIS A 103 -31.23 -7.05 28.46
N LEU A 104 -30.03 -6.72 27.97
CA LEU A 104 -29.67 -6.86 26.56
C LEU A 104 -29.21 -8.28 26.23
N THR A 105 -29.40 -8.71 24.98
CA THR A 105 -28.76 -9.91 24.44
C THR A 105 -27.25 -9.74 24.36
N ALA A 106 -26.49 -10.84 24.45
CA ALA A 106 -25.03 -10.80 24.46
C ALA A 106 -24.41 -10.05 23.25
N GLU A 107 -24.91 -10.28 22.04
CA GLU A 107 -24.50 -9.62 20.80
C GLU A 107 -24.75 -8.12 20.83
N LYS A 108 -25.85 -7.69 21.45
CA LYS A 108 -26.24 -6.27 21.50
C LYS A 108 -25.44 -5.53 22.56
N ALA A 109 -25.22 -6.14 23.71
CA ALA A 109 -24.32 -5.62 24.74
C ALA A 109 -22.88 -5.50 24.20
N PHE A 110 -22.40 -6.49 23.45
CA PHE A 110 -21.09 -6.45 22.81
C PHE A 110 -20.99 -5.28 21.83
N GLU A 111 -21.96 -5.16 20.91
CA GLU A 111 -22.01 -4.06 19.94
C GLU A 111 -21.98 -2.70 20.63
N PHE A 112 -22.82 -2.48 21.64
CA PHE A 112 -22.86 -1.22 22.39
C PHE A 112 -21.53 -0.90 23.06
N LYS A 113 -20.92 -1.86 23.75
CA LYS A 113 -19.64 -1.63 24.42
C LYS A 113 -18.51 -1.35 23.43
N THR A 114 -18.50 -2.04 22.29
CA THR A 114 -17.55 -1.74 21.21
C THR A 114 -17.73 -0.31 20.69
N LEU A 115 -18.96 0.13 20.45
CA LEU A 115 -19.24 1.50 19.98
C LEU A 115 -18.80 2.55 21.01
N GLU A 116 -19.06 2.32 22.30
CA GLU A 116 -18.62 3.19 23.39
C GLU A 116 -17.09 3.34 23.42
N VAL A 117 -16.36 2.22 23.38
CA VAL A 117 -14.87 2.23 23.37
C VAL A 117 -14.34 2.90 22.11
N ARG A 118 -14.93 2.60 20.95
CA ARG A 118 -14.57 3.21 19.67
C ARG A 118 -14.72 4.73 19.73
N ASP A 119 -15.84 5.22 20.25
CA ASP A 119 -16.12 6.66 20.32
C ASP A 119 -15.17 7.35 21.32
N LEU A 120 -14.86 6.70 22.45
CA LEU A 120 -13.87 7.19 23.42
C LEU A 120 -12.46 7.29 22.82
N TRP A 121 -12.02 6.25 22.10
CA TRP A 121 -10.71 6.23 21.44
C TRP A 121 -10.62 7.22 20.28
N THR A 122 -11.71 7.39 19.54
CA THR A 122 -11.80 8.37 18.45
C THR A 122 -11.72 9.80 19.00
N ALA A 123 -12.42 10.09 20.11
CA ALA A 123 -12.40 11.39 20.77
C ALA A 123 -11.05 11.73 21.41
N ALA A 124 -10.30 10.72 21.87
CA ALA A 124 -8.97 10.91 22.45
C ALA A 124 -7.92 11.40 21.44
N GLY A 125 -8.16 11.25 20.12
CA GLY A 125 -7.28 11.79 19.07
C GLY A 125 -5.88 11.16 18.99
N ASN A 126 -5.60 10.11 19.77
CA ASN A 126 -4.28 9.48 19.83
C ASN A 126 -4.04 8.60 18.59
N PRO A 127 -2.95 8.82 17.82
CA PRO A 127 -2.56 8.00 16.67
C PRO A 127 -2.55 6.49 16.92
N LEU A 128 -1.98 6.08 18.06
CA LEU A 128 -1.84 4.68 18.44
C LEU A 128 -3.21 4.03 18.67
N LEU A 129 -4.15 4.77 19.27
CA LEU A 129 -5.52 4.29 19.45
C LEU A 129 -6.27 4.20 18.12
N LYS A 130 -5.97 5.08 17.15
CA LYS A 130 -6.58 5.03 15.81
C LYS A 130 -6.21 3.77 15.05
N GLU A 131 -4.95 3.33 15.15
CA GLU A 131 -4.52 2.04 14.57
C GLU A 131 -5.22 0.86 15.24
N ARG A 132 -5.42 0.92 16.56
CA ARG A 132 -6.18 -0.09 17.33
C ARG A 132 -7.68 -0.12 17.02
N LEU A 133 -8.25 0.90 16.38
CA LEU A 133 -9.67 0.89 15.98
C LEU A 133 -9.96 -0.21 14.95
N ALA A 134 -9.01 -0.49 14.05
CA ALA A 134 -9.14 -1.57 13.08
C ALA A 134 -9.17 -2.94 13.78
N ASP A 135 -8.29 -3.13 14.78
CA ASP A 135 -8.25 -4.34 15.62
C ASP A 135 -9.56 -4.52 16.40
N LEU A 136 -10.04 -3.46 17.05
CA LEU A 136 -11.30 -3.45 17.81
C LEU A 136 -12.49 -3.80 16.91
N THR A 137 -12.55 -3.21 15.71
CA THR A 137 -13.60 -3.49 14.74
C THR A 137 -13.53 -4.94 14.27
N GLY A 138 -12.32 -5.46 14.00
CA GLY A 138 -12.10 -6.84 13.61
C GLY A 138 -12.56 -7.84 14.68
N VAL A 139 -12.25 -7.57 15.95
CA VAL A 139 -12.67 -8.44 17.07
C VAL A 139 -14.18 -8.39 17.28
N ALA A 140 -14.79 -7.22 17.13
CA ALA A 140 -16.23 -7.04 17.31
C ALA A 140 -17.05 -7.77 16.24
N ILE A 141 -16.64 -7.67 14.97
CA ILE A 141 -17.27 -8.41 13.87
C ILE A 141 -17.25 -9.91 14.17
N ARG A 142 -16.09 -10.46 14.54
CA ARG A 142 -15.95 -11.90 14.86
C ARG A 142 -16.80 -12.32 16.05
N ALA A 143 -16.73 -11.58 17.15
CA ALA A 143 -17.46 -11.89 18.37
C ALA A 143 -18.98 -11.87 18.14
N ILE A 144 -19.48 -10.83 17.46
CA ILE A 144 -20.90 -10.69 17.16
C ILE A 144 -21.36 -11.78 16.19
N GLN A 145 -20.60 -12.06 15.12
CA GLN A 145 -20.92 -13.15 14.20
C GLN A 145 -21.01 -14.51 14.92
N HIS A 146 -20.07 -14.81 15.80
CA HIS A 146 -20.05 -16.04 16.59
C HIS A 146 -21.27 -16.12 17.55
N LEU A 147 -21.63 -15.00 18.18
CA LEU A 147 -22.81 -14.91 19.05
C LEU A 147 -24.13 -15.11 18.29
N MET A 148 -24.21 -14.60 17.06
CA MET A 148 -25.41 -14.68 16.22
C MET A 148 -25.61 -16.05 15.56
N HIS A 149 -24.55 -16.77 15.18
CA HIS A 149 -24.63 -17.94 14.30
C HIS A 149 -24.34 -19.30 14.96
N ARG A 150 -24.28 -19.40 16.30
CA ARG A 150 -24.15 -20.66 17.08
C ARG A 150 -23.28 -21.74 16.40
N GLY A 151 -22.00 -21.44 16.16
CA GLY A 151 -21.02 -22.42 15.67
C GLY A 151 -21.31 -23.03 14.29
N SER A 152 -22.24 -22.48 13.52
CA SER A 152 -22.55 -22.89 12.14
C SER A 152 -22.79 -21.68 11.25
N GLY A 153 -21.94 -20.66 11.42
CA GLY A 153 -21.72 -19.60 10.45
C GLY A 153 -20.26 -19.68 10.07
N ALA A 154 -20.00 -20.54 9.08
CA ALA A 154 -18.73 -20.79 8.42
C ALA A 154 -17.81 -19.57 8.42
N ASP A 155 -16.50 -19.79 8.62
CA ASP A 155 -15.50 -18.84 8.14
C ASP A 155 -15.96 -18.36 6.77
N VAL A 156 -15.93 -17.05 6.48
CA VAL A 156 -16.37 -16.50 5.19
C VAL A 156 -15.79 -17.31 4.00
N TRP A 157 -14.63 -17.93 4.24
CA TRP A 157 -13.83 -18.79 3.38
C TRP A 157 -14.27 -20.26 3.31
N GLU A 158 -14.90 -20.84 4.34
CA GLU A 158 -15.36 -22.24 4.36
C GLU A 158 -16.50 -22.53 3.36
N SER A 159 -17.14 -21.48 2.84
CA SER A 159 -18.15 -21.58 1.77
C SER A 159 -17.58 -21.59 0.35
N LEU A 160 -16.27 -21.32 0.19
CA LEU A 160 -15.62 -21.39 -1.12
C LEU A 160 -15.36 -22.85 -1.49
N SER A 161 -16.07 -23.33 -2.50
CA SER A 161 -15.86 -24.65 -3.09
C SER A 161 -15.34 -24.58 -4.53
N GLU A 162 -15.26 -23.38 -5.11
CA GLU A 162 -14.84 -23.13 -6.48
C GLU A 162 -13.96 -21.87 -6.58
N PRO A 163 -13.04 -21.81 -7.58
CA PRO A 163 -12.25 -20.62 -7.84
C PRO A 163 -13.10 -19.37 -8.07
N SER A 164 -12.93 -18.35 -7.22
CA SER A 164 -13.81 -17.19 -7.14
C SER A 164 -13.04 -15.86 -7.11
N ILE A 165 -13.69 -14.79 -7.56
CA ILE A 165 -13.18 -13.42 -7.49
C ILE A 165 -13.74 -12.74 -6.24
N LEU A 166 -12.87 -12.31 -5.35
CA LEU A 166 -13.28 -11.67 -4.09
C LEU A 166 -13.71 -10.22 -4.32
N VAL A 167 -14.84 -9.83 -3.74
CA VAL A 167 -15.31 -8.43 -3.75
C VAL A 167 -15.51 -7.97 -2.32
N ALA A 168 -14.74 -6.96 -1.89
CA ALA A 168 -14.84 -6.40 -0.56
C ALA A 168 -14.88 -4.87 -0.60
N ARG A 169 -15.36 -4.26 0.49
CA ARG A 169 -15.24 -2.81 0.66
C ARG A 169 -13.79 -2.42 0.91
N GLU A 170 -13.15 -3.14 1.82
CA GLU A 170 -11.76 -3.00 2.19
C GLU A 170 -11.18 -4.39 2.45
N LEU A 171 -9.94 -4.62 2.00
CA LEU A 171 -9.18 -5.83 2.29
C LEU A 171 -8.16 -5.52 3.38
N SER A 172 -8.55 -5.73 4.64
CA SER A 172 -7.66 -5.51 5.78
C SER A 172 -6.60 -6.62 5.87
N PRO A 173 -5.43 -6.37 6.51
CA PRO A 173 -4.39 -7.38 6.69
C PRO A 173 -4.90 -8.68 7.33
N GLY A 174 -5.80 -8.57 8.31
CA GLY A 174 -6.41 -9.74 8.95
C GLY A 174 -7.27 -10.57 7.99
N LEU A 175 -7.89 -9.95 6.99
CA LEU A 175 -8.67 -10.63 5.96
C LEU A 175 -7.78 -11.24 4.88
N THR A 176 -6.72 -10.55 4.47
CA THR A 176 -5.81 -11.00 3.42
C THR A 176 -5.01 -12.25 3.82
N VAL A 177 -4.61 -12.35 5.08
CA VAL A 177 -3.91 -13.55 5.61
C VAL A 177 -4.79 -14.81 5.56
N GLN A 178 -6.12 -14.62 5.63
CA GLN A 178 -7.09 -15.72 5.64
C GLN A 178 -7.46 -16.19 4.24
N LEU A 179 -7.02 -15.49 3.19
CA LEU A 179 -7.29 -15.87 1.81
C LEU A 179 -6.75 -17.28 1.54
N ASP A 180 -7.59 -18.11 0.91
CA ASP A 180 -7.14 -19.34 0.30
C ASP A 180 -6.58 -19.01 -1.09
N ARG A 181 -5.27 -19.20 -1.26
CA ARG A 181 -4.57 -18.83 -2.50
C ARG A 181 -4.97 -19.72 -3.68
N ASP A 182 -5.47 -20.93 -3.42
CA ASP A 182 -5.84 -21.87 -4.47
C ASP A 182 -7.26 -21.59 -5.00
N LEU A 183 -8.12 -20.97 -4.19
CA LEU A 183 -9.51 -20.67 -4.54
C LEU A 183 -9.76 -19.22 -4.93
N ILE A 184 -8.86 -18.29 -4.62
CA ILE A 184 -9.03 -16.88 -4.97
C ILE A 184 -8.25 -16.55 -6.25
N ILE A 185 -8.99 -16.34 -7.34
CA ILE A 185 -8.43 -16.05 -8.67
C ILE A 185 -8.39 -14.54 -9.00
N GLY A 186 -8.89 -13.68 -8.12
CA GLY A 186 -8.82 -12.23 -8.31
C GLY A 186 -9.41 -11.43 -7.15
N LEU A 187 -9.03 -10.15 -7.04
CA LEU A 187 -9.42 -9.26 -5.95
C LEU A 187 -10.05 -7.95 -6.45
N ILE A 188 -11.19 -7.59 -5.87
CA ILE A 188 -11.87 -6.31 -6.08
C ILE A 188 -12.07 -5.63 -4.72
N SER A 189 -11.58 -4.40 -4.59
CA SER A 189 -11.79 -3.57 -3.40
C SER A 189 -12.39 -2.20 -3.76
N GLU A 190 -13.36 -1.73 -2.97
CA GLU A 190 -13.90 -0.36 -3.13
C GLU A 190 -12.92 0.71 -2.63
N GLU A 191 -12.14 0.36 -1.60
CA GLU A 191 -11.15 1.20 -0.95
C GLU A 191 -9.73 0.65 -1.17
N GLY A 192 -8.72 1.45 -0.84
CA GLY A 192 -7.31 1.08 -0.97
C GLY A 192 -6.64 1.59 -2.26
N THR A 193 -5.31 1.56 -2.24
CA THR A 193 -4.42 2.06 -3.30
C THR A 193 -3.41 0.97 -3.69
N ARG A 194 -2.58 1.25 -4.70
CA ARG A 194 -1.49 0.35 -5.12
C ARG A 194 -0.49 -0.01 -4.02
N THR A 195 -0.38 0.80 -2.98
CA THR A 195 0.55 0.60 -1.86
C THR A 195 -0.10 -0.06 -0.65
N SER A 196 -1.37 -0.45 -0.73
CA SER A 196 -2.06 -1.11 0.38
C SER A 196 -1.53 -2.54 0.58
N HIS A 197 -1.58 -3.06 1.80
CA HIS A 197 -1.09 -4.40 2.12
C HIS A 197 -1.72 -5.49 1.22
N ALA A 198 -3.01 -5.37 0.92
CA ALA A 198 -3.71 -6.27 0.01
C ALA A 198 -3.26 -6.14 -1.45
N ALA A 199 -2.83 -4.94 -1.88
CA ALA A 199 -2.25 -4.71 -3.20
C ALA A 199 -0.90 -5.41 -3.37
N ILE A 200 -0.04 -5.28 -2.35
CA ILE A 200 1.28 -5.91 -2.30
C ILE A 200 1.13 -7.42 -2.36
N LEU A 201 0.23 -7.97 -1.52
CA LEU A 201 -0.07 -9.40 -1.54
C LEU A 201 -0.53 -9.83 -2.93
N ALA A 202 -1.51 -9.14 -3.54
CA ALA A 202 -2.01 -9.48 -4.85
C ALA A 202 -0.91 -9.57 -5.92
N HIS A 203 0.10 -8.69 -5.83
CA HIS A 203 1.25 -8.69 -6.72
C HIS A 203 2.15 -9.91 -6.46
N SER A 204 2.51 -10.17 -5.19
CA SER A 204 3.43 -11.25 -4.84
C SER A 204 2.88 -12.65 -5.10
N ILE A 205 1.55 -12.84 -5.03
CA ILE A 205 0.90 -14.11 -5.39
C ILE A 205 0.39 -14.13 -6.84
N GLY A 206 0.64 -13.08 -7.62
CA GLY A 206 0.32 -13.04 -9.06
C GLY A 206 -1.17 -13.09 -9.41
N ILE A 207 -2.06 -12.71 -8.49
CA ILE A 207 -3.51 -12.66 -8.77
C ILE A 207 -3.92 -11.27 -9.23
N PRO A 208 -4.77 -11.15 -10.27
CA PRO A 208 -5.17 -9.86 -10.78
C PRO A 208 -6.08 -9.12 -9.80
N ALA A 209 -5.85 -7.81 -9.66
CA ALA A 209 -6.50 -7.01 -8.61
C ALA A 209 -6.87 -5.60 -9.05
N ILE A 210 -8.05 -5.13 -8.63
CA ILE A 210 -8.59 -3.80 -8.91
C ILE A 210 -9.10 -3.15 -7.63
N PHE A 211 -8.56 -1.99 -7.28
CA PHE A 211 -8.91 -1.27 -6.05
C PHE A 211 -9.57 0.07 -6.40
N GLY A 212 -10.19 0.73 -5.42
CA GLY A 212 -10.86 2.01 -5.65
C GLY A 212 -12.16 1.89 -6.47
N LEU A 213 -12.72 0.70 -6.64
CA LEU A 213 -13.94 0.46 -7.41
C LEU A 213 -15.19 0.84 -6.59
N ARG A 214 -15.40 2.13 -6.32
CA ARG A 214 -16.47 2.58 -5.41
C ARG A 214 -17.85 2.03 -5.78
N GLY A 215 -18.53 1.40 -4.83
CA GLY A 215 -19.85 0.80 -5.01
C GLY A 215 -19.86 -0.62 -5.60
N ALA A 216 -18.69 -1.27 -5.75
CA ALA A 216 -18.57 -2.66 -6.16
C ALA A 216 -19.45 -3.61 -5.33
N VAL A 217 -19.42 -3.51 -4.00
CA VAL A 217 -20.10 -4.42 -3.06
C VAL A 217 -21.63 -4.31 -3.19
N ALA A 218 -22.12 -3.13 -3.58
CA ALA A 218 -23.55 -2.92 -3.82
C ALA A 218 -24.00 -3.38 -5.21
N ARG A 219 -23.12 -3.28 -6.22
CA ARG A 219 -23.44 -3.57 -7.63
C ARG A 219 -23.18 -5.03 -8.03
N ILE A 220 -22.17 -5.65 -7.45
CA ILE A 220 -21.75 -7.02 -7.74
C ILE A 220 -22.29 -7.94 -6.64
N LYS A 221 -23.22 -8.83 -7.00
CA LYS A 221 -23.79 -9.80 -6.06
C LYS A 221 -22.94 -11.06 -6.01
N SER A 222 -22.84 -11.68 -4.85
CA SER A 222 -22.19 -12.99 -4.71
C SER A 222 -22.79 -14.02 -5.68
N GLY A 223 -21.95 -14.84 -6.30
CA GLY A 223 -22.28 -15.80 -7.36
C GLY A 223 -22.34 -15.20 -8.78
N THR A 224 -22.29 -13.88 -8.95
CA THR A 224 -22.31 -13.26 -10.29
C THR A 224 -21.00 -13.55 -11.02
N LYS A 225 -21.07 -14.03 -12.26
CA LYS A 225 -19.87 -14.19 -13.09
C LYS A 225 -19.36 -12.82 -13.51
N VAL A 226 -18.05 -12.59 -13.40
CA VAL A 226 -17.41 -11.35 -13.85
C VAL A 226 -16.13 -11.64 -14.62
N ILE A 227 -15.73 -10.69 -15.46
CA ILE A 227 -14.39 -10.61 -16.04
C ILE A 227 -13.67 -9.48 -15.32
N LEU A 228 -12.56 -9.79 -14.66
CA LEU A 228 -11.67 -8.85 -14.01
C LEU A 228 -10.43 -8.68 -14.89
N ASP A 229 -10.14 -7.45 -15.31
CA ASP A 229 -8.89 -7.08 -16.00
C ASP A 229 -8.09 -6.15 -15.08
N GLY A 230 -7.13 -6.73 -14.38
CA GLY A 230 -6.27 -6.04 -13.43
C GLY A 230 -5.27 -5.09 -14.09
N THR A 231 -4.99 -5.28 -15.38
CA THR A 231 -4.11 -4.39 -16.16
C THR A 231 -4.84 -3.09 -16.52
N ARG A 232 -6.07 -3.18 -17.02
CA ARG A 232 -6.90 -2.02 -17.41
C ARG A 232 -7.65 -1.41 -16.24
N GLY A 233 -7.73 -2.10 -15.10
CA GLY A 233 -8.52 -1.68 -13.96
C GLY A 233 -10.02 -1.74 -14.22
N THR A 234 -10.49 -2.72 -15.01
CA THR A 234 -11.91 -2.83 -15.38
C THR A 234 -12.53 -4.15 -14.95
N VAL A 235 -13.78 -4.09 -14.50
CA VAL A 235 -14.62 -5.26 -14.19
C VAL A 235 -15.84 -5.25 -15.09
N LEU A 236 -16.05 -6.32 -15.85
CA LEU A 236 -17.29 -6.52 -16.62
C LEU A 236 -18.20 -7.50 -15.86
N VAL A 237 -19.37 -7.00 -15.47
CA VAL A 237 -20.39 -7.76 -14.73
C VAL A 237 -21.32 -8.50 -15.68
N ASP A 238 -21.64 -9.76 -15.35
CA ASP A 238 -22.54 -10.63 -16.11
C ASP A 238 -22.16 -10.73 -17.59
N PRO A 239 -20.94 -11.21 -17.91
CA PRO A 239 -20.43 -11.27 -19.27
C PRO A 239 -21.17 -12.31 -20.12
N THR A 240 -21.33 -12.00 -21.39
CA THR A 240 -21.81 -12.94 -22.40
C THR A 240 -20.74 -14.01 -22.69
N PRO A 241 -21.11 -15.18 -23.23
CA PRO A 241 -20.14 -16.21 -23.62
C PRO A 241 -19.08 -15.71 -24.60
N ASP A 242 -19.44 -14.81 -25.52
CA ASP A 242 -18.49 -14.22 -26.48
C ASP A 242 -17.48 -13.30 -25.79
N GLU A 243 -17.92 -12.48 -24.83
CA GLU A 243 -17.04 -11.62 -24.02
C GLU A 243 -16.08 -12.46 -23.16
N VAL A 244 -16.55 -13.58 -22.61
CA VAL A 244 -15.69 -14.53 -21.87
C VAL A 244 -14.65 -15.15 -22.80
N ALA A 245 -15.05 -15.64 -23.98
CA ALA A 245 -14.13 -16.25 -24.94
C ALA A 245 -13.08 -15.26 -25.45
N GLU A 246 -13.43 -13.98 -25.61
CA GLU A 246 -12.47 -12.93 -25.98
C GLU A 246 -11.49 -12.59 -24.85
N ALA A 247 -11.97 -12.54 -23.60
CA ALA A 247 -11.10 -12.33 -22.44
C ALA A 247 -10.12 -13.49 -22.24
N GLU A 248 -10.57 -14.74 -22.40
CA GLU A 248 -9.72 -15.94 -22.34
C GLU A 248 -8.66 -15.95 -23.47
N ARG A 249 -9.04 -15.56 -24.69
CA ARG A 249 -8.10 -15.37 -25.81
C ARG A 249 -7.06 -14.29 -25.50
N THR A 250 -7.51 -13.16 -24.95
CA THR A 250 -6.64 -12.05 -24.55
C THR A 250 -5.64 -12.50 -23.49
N ASP A 251 -6.09 -13.22 -22.46
CA ASP A 251 -5.22 -13.72 -21.40
C ASP A 251 -4.24 -14.79 -21.92
N THR A 252 -4.69 -15.68 -22.81
CA THR A 252 -3.81 -16.67 -23.46
C THR A 252 -2.70 -15.97 -24.23
N ARG A 253 -3.04 -14.99 -25.07
CA ARG A 253 -2.05 -14.20 -25.82
C ARG A 253 -1.10 -13.42 -24.90
N ARG A 254 -1.61 -12.91 -23.78
CA ARG A 254 -0.79 -12.25 -22.75
C ARG A 254 0.20 -13.22 -22.13
N ARG A 255 -0.24 -14.43 -21.74
CA ARG A 255 0.62 -15.48 -21.18
C ARG A 255 1.69 -15.92 -22.18
N GLU A 256 1.30 -16.18 -23.43
CA GLU A 256 2.24 -16.50 -24.51
C GLU A 256 3.28 -15.40 -24.72
N LEU A 257 2.85 -14.13 -24.71
CA LEU A 257 3.76 -13.00 -24.79
C LEU A 257 4.67 -12.92 -23.57
N SER A 258 4.15 -13.14 -22.36
CA SER A 258 4.94 -13.18 -21.12
C SER A 258 6.06 -14.21 -21.20
N THR A 259 5.74 -15.44 -21.62
CA THR A 259 6.74 -16.50 -21.82
C THR A 259 7.79 -16.12 -22.86
N ARG A 260 7.40 -15.47 -23.97
CA ARG A 260 8.37 -14.95 -24.96
C ARG A 260 9.23 -13.81 -24.41
N LEU A 261 8.67 -12.97 -23.54
CA LEU A 261 9.41 -11.88 -22.90
C LEU A 261 10.39 -12.39 -21.85
N GLU A 262 10.05 -13.47 -21.13
CA GLU A 262 10.98 -14.16 -20.21
C GLU A 262 12.24 -14.64 -20.94
N GLU A 263 12.12 -15.12 -22.18
CA GLU A 263 13.28 -15.45 -23.02
C GLU A 263 14.12 -14.20 -23.38
N ALA A 264 13.46 -13.05 -23.51
CA ALA A 264 14.10 -11.77 -23.86
C ALA A 264 14.78 -11.06 -22.68
N VAL A 265 14.49 -11.46 -21.42
CA VAL A 265 15.11 -10.86 -20.21
C VAL A 265 16.64 -10.86 -20.26
N THR A 266 17.23 -11.87 -20.90
CA THR A 266 18.69 -12.00 -21.01
C THR A 266 19.31 -11.20 -22.16
N GLN A 267 18.49 -10.57 -23.01
CA GLN A 267 18.96 -9.77 -24.14
C GLN A 267 19.37 -8.37 -23.68
N ALA A 268 20.39 -7.82 -24.34
CA ALA A 268 20.80 -6.45 -24.07
C ALA A 268 19.73 -5.45 -24.55
N SER A 269 19.51 -4.41 -23.75
CA SER A 269 18.58 -3.31 -24.01
C SER A 269 19.10 -2.37 -25.11
N VAL A 270 19.20 -2.84 -26.35
CA VAL A 270 19.78 -2.10 -27.48
C VAL A 270 18.77 -1.96 -28.61
N THR A 271 18.60 -0.74 -29.13
CA THR A 271 17.74 -0.47 -30.27
C THR A 271 18.28 -1.08 -31.56
N VAL A 272 17.43 -1.18 -32.60
CA VAL A 272 17.82 -1.74 -33.91
C VAL A 272 18.99 -0.98 -34.56
N ASP A 273 19.14 0.31 -34.25
CA ASP A 273 20.23 1.18 -34.69
C ASP A 273 21.41 1.28 -33.70
N GLY A 274 21.42 0.47 -32.64
CA GLY A 274 22.60 0.28 -31.76
C GLY A 274 22.68 1.19 -30.54
N VAL A 275 21.61 1.92 -30.19
CA VAL A 275 21.56 2.76 -29.00
C VAL A 275 21.21 1.91 -27.79
N HIS A 276 22.09 1.88 -26.78
CA HIS A 276 21.81 1.22 -25.51
C HIS A 276 20.92 2.11 -24.63
N ILE A 277 19.86 1.52 -24.06
CA ILE A 277 18.92 2.17 -23.15
C ILE A 277 18.89 1.35 -21.86
N ALA A 278 19.47 1.86 -20.79
CA ALA A 278 19.47 1.15 -19.52
C ALA A 278 18.04 0.97 -18.97
N LEU A 279 17.62 -0.29 -18.79
CA LEU A 279 16.34 -0.63 -18.16
C LEU A 279 16.57 -0.92 -16.68
N ARG A 280 15.99 -0.11 -15.80
CA ARG A 280 16.19 -0.22 -14.34
C ARG A 280 14.85 -0.44 -13.62
N GLY A 281 14.93 -1.08 -12.45
CA GLY A 281 13.76 -1.28 -11.59
C GLY A 281 13.36 -0.01 -10.84
N ASN A 282 12.06 0.19 -10.67
CA ASN A 282 11.53 1.08 -9.64
C ASN A 282 11.11 0.21 -8.46
N VAL A 283 11.62 0.50 -7.27
CA VAL A 283 11.46 -0.34 -6.08
C VAL A 283 10.80 0.49 -4.99
N ASP A 284 9.62 0.06 -4.58
CA ASP A 284 8.82 0.60 -3.48
C ASP A 284 9.03 -0.17 -2.18
N LEU A 285 9.28 -1.48 -2.29
CA LEU A 285 9.41 -2.39 -1.14
C LEU A 285 10.69 -3.24 -1.23
N PRO A 286 11.24 -3.68 -0.08
CA PRO A 286 12.42 -4.55 -0.07
C PRO A 286 12.27 -5.85 -0.88
N ASP A 287 11.06 -6.40 -0.97
CA ASP A 287 10.83 -7.70 -1.63
C ASP A 287 10.85 -7.60 -3.16
N GLU A 288 10.61 -6.41 -3.72
CA GLU A 288 10.63 -6.16 -5.18
C GLU A 288 12.05 -6.16 -5.75
N LEU A 289 13.08 -6.18 -4.90
CA LEU A 289 14.49 -6.21 -5.31
C LEU A 289 14.85 -7.50 -6.07
N GLU A 290 14.41 -8.64 -5.57
CA GLU A 290 14.70 -9.93 -6.19
C GLU A 290 13.92 -10.08 -7.50
N ASP A 291 12.69 -9.57 -7.55
CA ASP A 291 11.90 -9.53 -8.78
C ASP A 291 12.57 -8.66 -9.85
N ALA A 292 13.01 -7.45 -9.50
CA ALA A 292 13.71 -6.58 -10.44
C ALA A 292 14.98 -7.24 -10.99
N LYS A 293 15.74 -7.94 -10.14
CA LYS A 293 16.92 -8.71 -10.54
C LYS A 293 16.57 -9.89 -11.43
N ALA A 294 15.52 -10.64 -11.11
CA ALA A 294 15.04 -11.76 -11.92
C ALA A 294 14.61 -11.33 -13.33
N HIS A 295 14.14 -10.07 -13.48
CA HIS A 295 13.77 -9.47 -14.76
C HIS A 295 14.92 -8.74 -15.46
N GLY A 296 16.18 -8.94 -15.04
CA GLY A 296 17.36 -8.43 -15.75
C GLY A 296 17.59 -6.92 -15.61
N ALA A 297 17.06 -6.29 -14.57
CA ALA A 297 17.23 -4.84 -14.37
C ALA A 297 18.71 -4.45 -14.21
N GLU A 298 19.14 -3.42 -14.95
CA GLU A 298 20.47 -2.83 -14.94
C GLU A 298 20.64 -1.84 -13.76
N GLY A 299 20.22 -2.27 -12.56
CA GLY A 299 20.19 -1.48 -11.33
C GLY A 299 18.79 -0.98 -10.96
N VAL A 300 18.75 0.00 -10.06
CA VAL A 300 17.51 0.62 -9.56
C VAL A 300 17.48 2.08 -10.00
N GLY A 301 16.47 2.44 -10.80
CA GLY A 301 16.28 3.80 -11.31
C GLY A 301 15.55 4.71 -10.34
N LEU A 302 14.80 4.12 -9.41
CA LEU A 302 14.11 4.82 -8.33
C LEU A 302 13.89 3.85 -7.16
N LEU A 303 14.60 4.07 -6.06
CA LEU A 303 14.27 3.48 -4.76
C LEU A 303 13.45 4.48 -3.96
N ARG A 304 12.20 4.15 -3.69
CA ARG A 304 11.31 4.93 -2.85
C ARG A 304 11.58 4.62 -1.37
N THR A 305 11.80 5.66 -0.58
CA THR A 305 12.20 5.51 0.84
C THR A 305 11.03 5.64 1.81
N GLU A 306 9.80 5.85 1.30
CA GLU A 306 8.62 6.09 2.13
C GLU A 306 8.18 4.86 2.93
N PHE A 307 8.53 3.64 2.49
CA PHE A 307 8.27 2.43 3.27
C PHE A 307 8.97 2.44 4.63
N LEU A 308 10.15 3.07 4.72
CA LEU A 308 10.93 3.15 5.97
C LEU A 308 10.27 4.02 7.05
N ILE A 309 9.28 4.83 6.68
CA ILE A 309 8.62 5.80 7.57
C ILE A 309 7.11 5.55 7.70
N THR A 310 6.48 5.00 6.67
CA THR A 310 5.03 4.80 6.63
C THR A 310 4.68 3.59 7.51
N GLY A 311 3.71 3.74 8.41
CA GLY A 311 3.28 2.65 9.31
C GLY A 311 4.21 2.36 10.47
N HIS A 312 5.25 3.17 10.68
CA HIS A 312 6.17 3.05 11.81
C HIS A 312 5.89 4.14 12.85
N SER A 313 5.98 3.80 14.13
CA SER A 313 5.77 4.75 15.24
C SER A 313 6.93 5.74 15.40
N GLU A 314 8.12 5.37 14.95
CA GLU A 314 9.36 6.14 15.07
C GLU A 314 10.04 6.25 13.71
N LEU A 315 10.86 7.29 13.54
CA LEU A 315 11.69 7.42 12.35
C LEU A 315 12.82 6.38 12.38
N PRO A 316 13.19 5.82 11.21
CA PRO A 316 14.28 4.86 11.13
C PRO A 316 15.60 5.54 11.46
N ASP A 317 16.37 4.94 12.36
CA ASP A 317 17.70 5.44 12.69
C ASP A 317 18.69 5.27 11.52
N GLU A 318 19.84 5.92 11.65
CA GLU A 318 20.89 5.91 10.64
C GLU A 318 21.37 4.49 10.31
N GLU A 319 21.47 3.61 11.31
CA GLU A 319 21.98 2.25 11.15
C GLU A 319 21.00 1.38 10.35
N THR A 320 19.71 1.48 10.66
CA THR A 320 18.62 0.82 9.94
C THR A 320 18.62 1.23 8.47
N GLN A 321 18.70 2.55 8.20
CA GLN A 321 18.76 3.07 6.85
C GLN A 321 20.04 2.62 6.11
N THR A 322 21.19 2.67 6.77
CA THR A 322 22.48 2.26 6.18
C THR A 322 22.43 0.79 5.77
N ASN A 323 21.93 -0.08 6.65
CA ASN A 323 21.83 -1.51 6.39
C ASN A 323 20.87 -1.81 5.24
N TYR A 324 19.76 -1.08 5.16
CA TYR A 324 18.84 -1.20 4.03
C TYR A 324 19.48 -0.76 2.71
N PHE A 325 20.06 0.44 2.64
CA PHE A 325 20.69 0.93 1.41
C PHE A 325 21.87 0.07 0.96
N ARG A 326 22.65 -0.44 1.91
CA ARG A 326 23.73 -1.40 1.62
C ARG A 326 23.19 -2.68 1.00
N ARG A 327 22.15 -3.27 1.59
CA ARG A 327 21.49 -4.47 1.05
C ARG A 327 21.00 -4.23 -0.39
N VAL A 328 20.33 -3.11 -0.65
CA VAL A 328 19.85 -2.77 -2.01
C VAL A 328 21.02 -2.66 -2.99
N GLY A 329 22.08 -1.95 -2.59
CA GLY A 329 23.28 -1.78 -3.40
C GLY A 329 24.01 -3.09 -3.73
N GLU A 330 24.11 -3.99 -2.76
CA GLU A 330 24.74 -5.31 -2.90
C GLU A 330 23.93 -6.27 -3.79
N THR A 331 22.61 -6.09 -3.90
CA THR A 331 21.76 -6.87 -4.82
C THR A 331 22.09 -6.58 -6.30
N PHE A 332 22.58 -5.37 -6.60
CA PHE A 332 22.87 -4.88 -7.96
C PHE A 332 24.35 -4.51 -8.13
N PRO A 333 25.29 -5.48 -8.03
CA PRO A 333 26.71 -5.20 -8.09
C PRO A 333 27.11 -4.59 -9.45
N GLY A 334 27.83 -3.46 -9.40
CA GLY A 334 28.29 -2.74 -10.59
C GLY A 334 27.23 -1.87 -11.27
N HIS A 335 25.96 -1.95 -10.86
CA HIS A 335 24.88 -1.12 -11.39
C HIS A 335 24.46 -0.04 -10.39
N PRO A 336 24.02 1.14 -10.85
CA PRO A 336 23.63 2.22 -9.97
C PRO A 336 22.29 1.94 -9.29
N VAL A 337 22.19 2.33 -8.03
CA VAL A 337 20.95 2.37 -7.25
C VAL A 337 20.64 3.83 -6.93
N VAL A 338 19.59 4.36 -7.53
CA VAL A 338 19.16 5.74 -7.32
C VAL A 338 18.18 5.82 -6.16
N ILE A 339 18.67 6.29 -5.02
CA ILE A 339 17.90 6.50 -3.80
C ILE A 339 17.22 7.85 -3.89
N ARG A 340 15.87 7.85 -3.86
CA ARG A 340 15.13 9.09 -3.73
C ARG A 340 15.04 9.48 -2.26
N THR A 341 15.36 10.73 -1.95
CA THR A 341 15.18 11.26 -0.60
C THR A 341 13.71 11.26 -0.23
N TYR A 342 13.40 11.45 1.05
CA TYR A 342 12.03 11.38 1.54
C TYR A 342 11.05 12.29 0.76
N ASP A 343 10.04 11.70 0.12
CA ASP A 343 8.87 12.41 -0.42
C ASP A 343 7.74 12.44 0.63
N LEU A 344 8.06 13.03 1.78
CA LEU A 344 7.14 13.24 2.91
C LEU A 344 6.08 14.26 2.55
N GLY A 345 4.81 14.00 2.83
CA GLY A 345 3.73 14.99 2.64
C GLY A 345 2.36 14.45 3.03
N GLY A 346 1.46 15.35 3.48
CA GLY A 346 0.08 15.02 3.82
C GLY A 346 -0.07 13.97 4.93
N ASP A 347 -0.67 12.83 4.62
CA ASP A 347 -0.94 11.71 5.53
C ASP A 347 0.29 10.83 5.83
N LYS A 348 1.41 11.06 5.13
CA LYS A 348 2.65 10.27 5.27
C LYS A 348 3.58 10.71 6.38
N PHE A 349 3.23 11.76 7.13
CA PHE A 349 4.08 12.21 8.23
C PHE A 349 4.04 11.21 9.40
N PRO A 350 5.20 10.75 9.90
CA PRO A 350 5.24 9.98 11.13
C PRO A 350 4.68 10.82 12.29
N ALA A 351 4.18 10.16 13.33
CA ALA A 351 3.46 10.81 14.43
C ALA A 351 4.14 12.07 15.02
N PRO A 352 5.48 12.16 15.14
CA PRO A 352 6.16 13.36 15.65
C PRO A 352 6.11 14.57 14.71
N PHE A 353 5.87 14.39 13.41
CA PHE A 353 5.89 15.43 12.38
C PHE A 353 4.50 15.77 11.84
N ARG A 354 3.44 15.38 12.55
CA ARG A 354 2.07 15.66 12.13
C ARG A 354 1.84 17.17 12.08
N THR A 355 1.78 17.68 10.86
CA THR A 355 1.39 19.06 10.59
C THR A 355 -0.12 19.22 10.59
N PRO A 356 -0.63 20.46 10.78
CA PRO A 356 -2.03 20.75 10.53
C PRO A 356 -2.39 20.33 9.09
N PRO A 357 -3.57 19.73 8.88
CA PRO A 357 -4.00 19.37 7.53
C PRO A 357 -4.01 20.60 6.63
N GLU A 358 -3.24 20.54 5.54
CA GLU A 358 -3.20 21.58 4.54
C GLU A 358 -4.38 21.47 3.59
N ALA A 359 -4.87 22.60 3.09
CA ALA A 359 -5.96 22.62 2.11
C ALA A 359 -5.59 21.90 0.79
N ASN A 360 -4.31 21.96 0.40
CA ASN A 360 -3.80 21.34 -0.83
C ASN A 360 -2.45 20.67 -0.55
N PRO A 361 -2.43 19.45 0.03
CA PRO A 361 -1.19 18.78 0.42
C PRO A 361 -0.21 18.55 -0.74
N PHE A 362 -0.73 18.33 -1.95
CA PHE A 362 0.11 18.21 -3.16
C PHE A 362 0.83 19.50 -3.52
N LEU A 363 0.40 20.68 -3.06
CA LEU A 363 1.06 21.96 -3.35
C LEU A 363 1.88 22.50 -2.17
N GLY A 364 1.77 21.89 -0.99
CA GLY A 364 2.26 22.47 0.26
C GLY A 364 3.58 21.90 0.76
N TRP A 365 3.68 21.70 2.07
CA TRP A 365 4.92 21.35 2.74
C TRP A 365 5.24 19.86 2.60
N ARG A 366 5.99 19.52 1.54
CA ARG A 366 6.35 18.14 1.20
C ARG A 366 7.74 17.99 0.58
N ALA A 367 8.25 16.76 0.50
CA ALA A 367 9.45 16.38 -0.23
C ALA A 367 10.70 17.18 0.21
N ILE A 368 11.48 17.71 -0.74
CA ILE A 368 12.70 18.46 -0.46
C ILE A 368 12.47 19.66 0.47
N ARG A 369 11.28 20.25 0.48
CA ARG A 369 10.93 21.37 1.37
C ARG A 369 10.98 20.93 2.84
N VAL A 370 10.39 19.78 3.14
CA VAL A 370 10.45 19.18 4.48
C VAL A 370 11.89 18.83 4.82
N CYS A 371 12.63 18.20 3.90
CA CYS A 371 14.02 17.83 4.11
C CYS A 371 14.93 19.03 4.44
N LEU A 372 14.70 20.18 3.81
CA LEU A 372 15.49 21.39 4.02
C LEU A 372 15.06 22.21 5.25
N ASP A 373 13.80 22.10 5.65
CA ASP A 373 13.25 22.76 6.85
C ASP A 373 13.47 21.93 8.13
N GLU A 374 13.53 20.60 8.01
CA GLU A 374 13.79 19.62 9.08
C GLU A 374 15.13 18.89 8.85
N PRO A 375 16.27 19.59 8.98
CA PRO A 375 17.57 19.10 8.52
C PRO A 375 18.06 17.84 9.24
N GLU A 376 17.67 17.59 10.49
CA GLU A 376 18.14 16.40 11.24
C GLU A 376 17.62 15.09 10.64
N ILE A 377 16.37 15.07 10.15
CA ILE A 377 15.82 13.92 9.44
C ILE A 377 16.61 13.69 8.15
N PHE A 378 16.86 14.78 7.41
CA PHE A 378 17.50 14.70 6.12
C PHE A 378 18.98 14.32 6.22
N ARG A 379 19.73 14.94 7.15
CA ARG A 379 21.13 14.62 7.44
C ARG A 379 21.30 13.16 7.85
N THR A 380 20.35 12.60 8.59
CA THR A 380 20.36 11.17 8.95
C THR A 380 20.29 10.26 7.71
N GLN A 381 19.40 10.57 6.77
CA GLN A 381 19.32 9.85 5.51
C GLN A 381 20.58 10.03 4.65
N ILE A 382 21.11 11.26 4.55
CA ILE A 382 22.36 11.55 3.82
C ILE A 382 23.52 10.73 4.38
N ARG A 383 23.72 10.71 5.71
CA ARG A 383 24.77 9.90 6.34
C ARG A 383 24.62 8.42 6.05
N ALA A 384 23.40 7.91 6.12
CA ALA A 384 23.13 6.50 5.83
C ALA A 384 23.51 6.13 4.38
N VAL A 385 23.19 7.00 3.42
CA VAL A 385 23.58 6.82 2.01
C VAL A 385 25.10 6.86 1.85
N LEU A 386 25.78 7.83 2.45
CA LEU A 386 27.25 7.95 2.38
C LEU A 386 27.96 6.74 2.99
N ARG A 387 27.48 6.23 4.13
CA ARG A 387 28.02 5.03 4.79
C ARG A 387 27.77 3.76 3.96
N ALA A 388 26.63 3.66 3.29
CA ALA A 388 26.31 2.52 2.44
C ALA A 388 27.07 2.55 1.09
N ALA A 389 27.38 3.75 0.58
CA ALA A 389 28.06 3.95 -0.70
C ALA A 389 29.53 3.49 -0.72
N VAL A 390 30.09 3.08 0.42
CA VAL A 390 31.44 2.51 0.50
C VAL A 390 31.53 1.19 -0.27
N THR A 391 30.47 0.39 -0.26
CA THR A 391 30.45 -0.96 -0.86
C THR A 391 29.51 -1.08 -2.06
N ALA A 392 28.78 -0.02 -2.40
CA ALA A 392 27.78 -0.03 -3.46
C ALA A 392 27.75 1.26 -4.29
N ASN A 393 27.33 1.15 -5.54
CA ASN A 393 27.16 2.29 -6.44
C ASN A 393 25.81 2.99 -6.17
N LEU A 394 25.79 3.84 -5.14
CA LEU A 394 24.58 4.56 -4.74
C LEU A 394 24.58 5.98 -5.30
N HIS A 395 23.43 6.40 -5.81
CA HIS A 395 23.15 7.76 -6.24
C HIS A 395 22.04 8.34 -5.36
N LEU A 396 22.06 9.64 -5.11
CA LEU A 396 20.99 10.34 -4.39
C LEU A 396 20.18 11.20 -5.35
N MET A 397 18.86 11.23 -5.19
CA MET A 397 17.97 12.05 -6.00
C MET A 397 16.96 12.78 -5.14
N ILE A 398 16.81 14.08 -5.36
CA ILE A 398 15.87 14.91 -4.60
C ILE A 398 14.53 15.12 -5.36
N PRO A 399 13.37 14.87 -4.72
CA PRO A 399 12.05 15.09 -5.29
C PRO A 399 11.55 16.55 -5.15
N LEU A 400 10.60 16.91 -6.00
CA LEU A 400 9.81 18.14 -5.99
C LEU A 400 10.62 19.43 -6.02
N VAL A 401 11.77 19.39 -6.69
CA VAL A 401 12.63 20.56 -6.86
C VAL A 401 11.93 21.61 -7.71
N THR A 402 12.10 22.87 -7.32
CA THR A 402 11.62 24.04 -8.06
C THR A 402 12.68 25.13 -8.20
N ARG A 403 13.76 25.06 -7.40
CA ARG A 403 14.79 26.11 -7.32
C ARG A 403 16.19 25.50 -7.31
N LEU A 404 17.16 26.24 -7.85
CA LEU A 404 18.57 25.80 -7.91
C LEU A 404 19.18 25.68 -6.51
N ASP A 405 18.80 26.59 -5.59
CA ASP A 405 19.33 26.61 -4.22
C ASP A 405 18.96 25.34 -3.41
N GLU A 406 17.90 24.63 -3.77
CA GLU A 406 17.52 23.37 -3.12
C GLU A 406 18.56 22.27 -3.41
N VAL A 407 19.15 22.25 -4.61
CA VAL A 407 20.20 21.30 -5.01
C VAL A 407 21.51 21.65 -4.34
N GLU A 408 21.90 22.93 -4.38
CA GLU A 408 23.15 23.44 -3.80
C GLU A 408 23.19 23.17 -2.30
N ARG A 409 22.12 23.52 -1.56
CA ARG A 409 22.01 23.24 -0.12
C ARG A 409 22.08 21.75 0.20
N THR A 410 21.50 20.90 -0.64
CA THR A 410 21.59 19.44 -0.47
C THR A 410 23.03 18.96 -0.62
N ARG A 411 23.76 19.48 -1.63
CA ARG A 411 25.17 19.15 -1.86
C ARG A 411 26.06 19.64 -0.72
N GLU A 412 25.81 20.84 -0.20
CA GLU A 412 26.48 21.37 0.99
C GLU A 412 26.28 20.46 2.21
N MET A 413 25.03 20.09 2.51
CA MET A 413 24.73 19.14 3.61
C MET A 413 25.45 17.80 3.41
N MET A 414 25.52 17.29 2.18
CA MET A 414 26.25 16.04 1.88
C MET A 414 27.74 16.15 2.22
N HIS A 415 28.40 17.24 1.84
CA HIS A 415 29.82 17.45 2.15
C HIS A 415 30.07 17.68 3.64
N GLU A 416 29.19 18.41 4.33
CA GLU A 416 29.26 18.60 5.79
C GLU A 416 29.18 17.27 6.54
N GLU A 417 28.21 16.41 6.18
CA GLU A 417 28.04 15.12 6.82
C GLU A 417 29.17 14.14 6.48
N ALA A 418 29.71 14.17 5.26
CA ALA A 418 30.89 13.40 4.89
C ALA A 418 32.11 13.79 5.75
N ALA A 419 32.39 15.09 5.89
CA ALA A 419 33.48 15.58 6.74
C ALA A 419 33.27 15.23 8.23
N ARG A 420 32.01 15.21 8.68
CA ARG A 420 31.65 14.80 10.05
C ARG A 420 31.93 13.32 10.29
N LEU A 421 31.56 12.45 9.35
CA LEU A 421 31.82 11.01 9.41
C LEU A 421 33.32 10.70 9.37
N GLU A 422 34.07 11.41 8.51
CA GLU A 422 35.53 11.30 8.45
C GLU A 422 36.18 11.67 9.79
N LYS A 423 35.78 12.79 10.40
CA LYS A 423 36.27 13.21 11.73
C LYS A 423 35.95 12.20 12.83
N GLN A 424 34.85 11.45 12.69
CA GLN A 424 34.45 10.39 13.62
C GLN A 424 35.16 9.05 13.34
N GLY A 425 35.94 8.94 12.26
CA GLY A 425 36.58 7.70 11.84
C GLY A 425 35.59 6.65 11.32
N VAL A 426 34.40 7.07 10.89
CA VAL A 426 33.38 6.18 10.32
C VAL A 426 33.61 6.07 8.82
N ALA A 427 33.72 4.85 8.31
CA ALA A 427 33.87 4.62 6.87
C ALA A 427 32.63 5.11 6.11
N ALA A 428 32.83 6.05 5.19
CA ALA A 428 31.80 6.65 4.36
C ALA A 428 32.40 7.19 3.06
N ALA A 429 31.58 7.30 2.01
CA ALA A 429 31.96 8.01 0.79
C ALA A 429 32.09 9.52 1.05
N SER A 430 33.00 10.20 0.33
CA SER A 430 33.15 11.66 0.40
C SER A 430 32.01 12.42 -0.29
N SER A 431 31.33 11.77 -1.23
CA SER A 431 30.10 12.21 -1.88
C SER A 431 29.48 11.05 -2.66
N VAL A 432 28.25 11.24 -3.15
CA VAL A 432 27.59 10.39 -4.14
C VAL A 432 27.02 11.28 -5.26
N PRO A 433 26.81 10.76 -6.49
CA PRO A 433 26.12 11.50 -7.53
C PRO A 433 24.76 12.00 -7.05
N LEU A 434 24.50 13.29 -7.20
CA LEU A 434 23.28 13.97 -6.77
C LEU A 434 22.47 14.40 -8.00
N GLY A 435 21.32 13.75 -8.20
CA GLY A 435 20.40 14.07 -9.28
C GLY A 435 19.14 14.80 -8.83
N VAL A 436 18.42 15.33 -9.81
CA VAL A 436 17.16 16.04 -9.62
C VAL A 436 16.01 15.25 -10.25
N MET A 437 14.95 15.03 -9.47
CA MET A 437 13.70 14.55 -10.04
C MET A 437 12.96 15.72 -10.68
N VAL A 438 12.92 15.74 -12.01
CA VAL A 438 12.18 16.72 -12.80
C VAL A 438 10.71 16.33 -12.82
N GLU A 439 9.97 16.77 -11.81
CA GLU A 439 8.54 16.46 -11.67
C GLU A 439 7.67 17.70 -11.45
N THR A 440 8.27 18.89 -11.50
CA THR A 440 7.54 20.16 -11.50
C THR A 440 7.73 20.86 -12.85
N PRO A 441 6.74 21.63 -13.33
CA PRO A 441 6.91 22.44 -14.53
C PRO A 441 8.08 23.44 -14.39
N ALA A 442 8.33 23.94 -13.19
CA ALA A 442 9.48 24.80 -12.90
C ALA A 442 10.81 24.08 -13.12
N ALA A 443 10.95 22.85 -12.62
CA ALA A 443 12.13 22.03 -12.86
C ALA A 443 12.33 21.70 -14.34
N ALA A 444 11.24 21.41 -15.06
CA ALA A 444 11.31 21.18 -16.49
C ALA A 444 11.81 22.44 -17.22
N VAL A 445 11.21 23.60 -16.99
CA VAL A 445 11.60 24.86 -17.65
C VAL A 445 13.05 25.26 -17.36
N LEU A 446 13.57 24.93 -16.18
CA LEU A 446 14.95 25.23 -15.76
C LEU A 446 15.91 24.04 -15.96
N ALA A 447 15.56 23.04 -16.78
CA ALA A 447 16.36 21.83 -16.94
C ALA A 447 17.81 22.12 -17.37
N ASP A 448 18.02 23.09 -18.28
CA ASP A 448 19.33 23.56 -18.73
C ASP A 448 20.21 24.05 -17.56
N ARG A 449 19.61 24.72 -16.57
CA ARG A 449 20.29 25.17 -15.36
C ARG A 449 20.51 24.05 -14.36
N PHE A 450 19.58 23.09 -14.24
CA PHE A 450 19.73 21.96 -13.34
C PHE A 450 20.84 21.01 -13.78
N VAL A 451 21.05 20.80 -15.09
CA VAL A 451 22.17 19.98 -15.60
C VAL A 451 23.54 20.56 -15.22
N GLU A 452 23.66 21.89 -15.05
CA GLU A 452 24.92 22.52 -14.61
C GLU A 452 25.30 22.18 -13.15
N ILE A 453 24.32 21.84 -12.30
CA ILE A 453 24.51 21.69 -10.84
C ILE A 453 24.15 20.31 -10.29
N SER A 454 23.63 19.41 -11.14
CA SER A 454 23.25 18.04 -10.78
C SER A 454 23.95 17.03 -11.69
N ASP A 455 24.16 15.83 -11.17
CA ASP A 455 24.92 14.77 -11.85
C ASP A 455 24.05 13.97 -12.84
N PHE A 456 22.72 14.03 -12.69
CA PHE A 456 21.75 13.43 -13.60
C PHE A 456 20.35 14.00 -13.37
N LEU A 457 19.48 13.86 -14.38
CA LEU A 457 18.05 14.16 -14.27
C LEU A 457 17.23 12.88 -14.36
N SER A 458 16.09 12.85 -13.67
CA SER A 458 15.10 11.78 -13.76
C SER A 458 13.71 12.37 -13.77
N VAL A 459 12.85 11.97 -14.70
CA VAL A 459 11.54 12.62 -14.87
C VAL A 459 10.45 11.88 -14.09
N GLY A 460 9.84 12.55 -13.12
CA GLY A 460 8.65 12.07 -12.42
C GLY A 460 7.37 12.45 -13.17
N THR A 461 7.01 11.68 -14.21
CA THR A 461 5.88 12.01 -15.09
C THR A 461 4.54 12.14 -14.38
N ASN A 462 4.34 11.42 -13.27
CA ASN A 462 3.09 11.48 -12.52
C ASN A 462 2.83 12.87 -11.92
N ASP A 463 3.81 13.42 -11.20
CA ASP A 463 3.71 14.74 -10.58
C ASP A 463 3.85 15.83 -11.66
N LEU A 464 4.68 15.62 -12.68
CA LEU A 464 4.80 16.55 -13.82
C LEU A 464 3.45 16.72 -14.53
N THR A 465 2.74 15.62 -14.81
CA THR A 465 1.40 15.65 -15.43
C THR A 465 0.40 16.35 -14.52
N GLN A 466 0.40 16.03 -13.22
CA GLN A 466 -0.50 16.63 -12.24
C GLN A 466 -0.36 18.15 -12.19
N TYR A 467 0.86 18.67 -12.09
CA TYR A 467 1.10 20.10 -11.97
C TYR A 467 1.01 20.84 -13.31
N THR A 468 1.33 20.19 -14.43
CA THR A 468 1.19 20.79 -15.77
C THR A 468 -0.28 20.95 -16.15
N LEU A 469 -1.09 19.92 -15.91
CA LEU A 469 -2.52 19.93 -16.29
C LEU A 469 -3.43 20.47 -15.18
N VAL A 470 -2.89 20.71 -13.99
CA VAL A 470 -3.65 21.13 -12.80
C VAL A 470 -4.75 20.10 -12.46
N VAL A 471 -4.37 18.83 -12.46
CA VAL A 471 -5.27 17.69 -12.22
C VAL A 471 -4.68 16.78 -11.14
N ASP A 472 -5.34 16.73 -9.99
CA ASP A 472 -5.03 15.77 -8.93
C ASP A 472 -5.26 14.34 -9.42
N ARG A 473 -4.20 13.51 -9.43
CA ARG A 473 -4.25 12.11 -9.86
C ARG A 473 -5.12 11.23 -8.96
N GLY A 474 -5.31 11.62 -7.70
CA GLY A 474 -6.20 10.94 -6.74
C GLY A 474 -7.68 11.30 -6.91
N ASN A 475 -7.99 12.32 -7.72
CA ASN A 475 -9.37 12.78 -7.91
C ASN A 475 -10.07 12.00 -9.02
N ALA A 476 -10.89 11.01 -8.62
CA ALA A 476 -11.65 10.18 -9.54
C ALA A 476 -12.55 10.96 -10.53
N ARG A 477 -13.01 12.17 -10.18
CA ARG A 477 -13.83 13.01 -11.09
C ARG A 477 -13.03 13.60 -12.25
N LEU A 478 -11.70 13.66 -12.11
CA LEU A 478 -10.79 14.24 -13.08
C LEU A 478 -9.91 13.18 -13.77
N ALA A 479 -10.17 11.89 -13.54
CA ALA A 479 -9.35 10.81 -14.08
C ALA A 479 -9.18 10.89 -15.61
N ASP A 480 -10.24 11.23 -16.35
CA ASP A 480 -10.20 11.37 -17.82
C ASP A 480 -9.40 12.60 -18.30
N ARG A 481 -9.04 13.52 -17.39
CA ARG A 481 -8.20 14.70 -17.67
C ARG A 481 -6.74 14.47 -17.31
N PHE A 482 -6.41 13.42 -16.57
CA PHE A 482 -5.04 13.08 -16.23
C PHE A 482 -4.40 12.29 -17.38
N THR A 483 -3.76 13.00 -18.31
CA THR A 483 -3.19 12.40 -19.53
C THR A 483 -1.68 12.69 -19.63
N PRO A 484 -0.81 11.71 -19.31
CA PRO A 484 0.64 11.87 -19.43
C PRO A 484 1.14 12.09 -20.87
N HIS A 485 0.29 11.81 -21.86
CA HIS A 485 0.59 11.94 -23.29
C HIS A 485 0.11 13.28 -23.85
N ASP A 486 -0.38 14.20 -23.00
CA ASP A 486 -0.80 15.52 -23.44
C ASP A 486 0.37 16.26 -24.11
N PRO A 487 0.16 16.98 -25.21
CA PRO A 487 1.22 17.70 -25.90
C PRO A 487 2.02 18.65 -25.01
N SER A 488 1.41 19.22 -23.96
CA SER A 488 2.13 20.06 -22.99
C SER A 488 3.16 19.27 -22.20
N VAL A 489 2.80 18.08 -21.70
CA VAL A 489 3.71 17.19 -20.97
C VAL A 489 4.82 16.69 -21.88
N LEU A 490 4.49 16.24 -23.10
CA LEU A 490 5.50 15.77 -24.07
C LEU A 490 6.50 16.87 -24.47
N ARG A 491 6.06 18.13 -24.57
CA ARG A 491 6.97 19.27 -24.82
C ARG A 491 7.90 19.53 -23.64
N LEU A 492 7.42 19.38 -22.40
CA LEU A 492 8.27 19.48 -21.22
C LEU A 492 9.28 18.33 -21.17
N LEU A 493 8.88 17.09 -21.49
CA LEU A 493 9.79 15.95 -21.62
C LEU A 493 10.88 16.21 -22.66
N LYS A 494 10.50 16.74 -23.82
CA LYS A 494 11.46 17.11 -24.86
C LYS A 494 12.44 18.18 -24.38
N LEU A 495 11.95 19.21 -23.70
CA LEU A 495 12.81 20.28 -23.19
C LEU A 495 13.83 19.73 -22.18
N VAL A 496 13.42 18.82 -21.30
CA VAL A 496 14.35 18.13 -20.38
C VAL A 496 15.35 17.26 -21.14
N ALA A 497 14.89 16.50 -22.14
CA ALA A 497 15.75 15.63 -22.94
C ALA A 497 16.73 16.40 -23.84
N ASP A 498 16.38 17.61 -24.28
CA ASP A 498 17.28 18.47 -25.08
C ASP A 498 18.33 19.16 -24.20
N ALA A 499 18.08 19.28 -22.88
CA ALA A 499 18.99 19.88 -21.91
C ALA A 499 20.02 18.90 -21.35
N ALA A 500 19.65 17.62 -21.23
CA ALA A 500 20.50 16.51 -20.76
C ALA A 500 21.38 15.96 -21.89
#